data_AF-A0A975GMG6-F1
#
_entry.id   AF-A0A975GMG6-F1
#
_cell.length_a   1.000
_cell.length_b   1.000
_cell.length_c   1.000
_cell.angle_alpha   90.00
_cell.angle_beta   90.00
_cell.angle_gamma   90.00
#
_symmetry.space_group_name_H-M   'P 1'
#
loop_
_entity.id
_entity.type
_entity.pdbx_description
1 polymer ?
#
loop_
_entity_poly.entity_id
_entity_poly.type
_entity_poly.pdbx_seq_one_letter_code
_entity_poly.pdbx_strand_id
1 'polypeptide(L)'
;MKEIRFRRIVSLTSLTSFFFLGLTGIMLYIVPQGRVAYWADWRLLGLSKTDWTNIHINISLLFLIASGFHLYYNWNTLLAYLKNKLKQLVVFNTEFVISLSVAVIFVLGTYFSIPPFQTVIDINDSIKARHERVWGSPPYGHAELSSLQFFCKKMELDADNAVKLLNQQNLREISKNKTLKEIAKTNGIAPQQVYLFIKASNKISEHQPSGNGSGLMPSGLGRKTLAQGPGNIILIWKPGFQSFRNKTSKRHRT
;
A
#
# COMPACT_ATOMS: atom_id res chain seq x y z
N MET A 1 -19.31 -21.66 37.38
CA MET A 1 -18.77 -21.00 36.17
C MET A 1 -18.61 -19.51 36.49
N LYS A 2 -17.55 -18.85 36.00
CA LYS A 2 -17.30 -17.43 36.32
C LYS A 2 -18.28 -16.56 35.53
N GLU A 3 -19.06 -15.72 36.21
CA GLU A 3 -20.01 -14.81 35.57
C GLU A 3 -19.31 -13.89 34.56
N ILE A 4 -19.77 -13.91 33.31
CA ILE A 4 -19.19 -13.11 32.23
C ILE A 4 -19.70 -11.67 32.36
N ARG A 5 -18.80 -10.74 32.68
CA ARG A 5 -19.13 -9.31 32.81
C ARG A 5 -19.11 -8.61 31.44
N PHE A 6 -20.24 -8.64 30.72
CA PHE A 6 -20.35 -8.13 29.35
C PHE A 6 -19.86 -6.67 29.18
N ARG A 7 -20.21 -5.76 30.10
CA ARG A 7 -19.73 -4.36 30.07
C ARG A 7 -18.20 -4.26 30.06
N ARG A 8 -17.54 -5.11 30.86
CA ARG A 8 -16.06 -5.15 30.95
C ARG A 8 -15.45 -5.66 29.65
N ILE A 9 -16.07 -6.68 29.03
CA ILE A 9 -15.64 -7.19 27.73
C ILE A 9 -15.71 -6.09 26.69
N VAL A 10 -16.85 -5.41 26.56
CA VAL A 10 -17.03 -4.33 25.57
C VAL A 10 -16.00 -3.21 25.75
N SER A 11 -15.74 -2.76 26.98
CA SER A 11 -14.69 -1.75 27.24
C SER A 11 -13.29 -2.25 26.88
N LEU A 12 -12.92 -3.49 27.23
CA LEU A 12 -11.62 -4.05 26.89
C LEU A 12 -11.47 -4.29 25.38
N THR A 13 -12.53 -4.71 24.69
CA THR A 13 -12.57 -4.85 23.24
C THR A 13 -12.40 -3.50 22.55
N SER A 14 -13.09 -2.45 23.01
CA SER A 14 -12.91 -1.09 22.48
C SER A 14 -11.48 -0.60 22.67
N LEU A 15 -10.89 -0.77 23.85
CA LEU A 15 -9.49 -0.40 24.12
C LEU A 15 -8.49 -1.16 23.23
N THR A 16 -8.66 -2.48 23.13
CA THR A 16 -7.77 -3.33 22.35
C THR A 16 -7.88 -3.03 20.86
N SER A 17 -9.09 -2.85 20.35
CA SER A 17 -9.31 -2.47 18.94
C SER A 17 -8.79 -1.07 18.63
N PHE A 18 -8.89 -0.10 19.54
CA PHE A 18 -8.27 1.22 19.40
C PHE A 18 -6.74 1.12 19.23
N PHE A 19 -6.07 0.28 20.03
CA PHE A 19 -4.63 0.05 19.89
C PHE A 19 -4.27 -0.49 18.50
N PHE A 20 -4.95 -1.55 18.04
CA PHE A 20 -4.69 -2.11 16.71
C PHE A 20 -5.08 -1.16 15.57
N LEU A 21 -6.10 -0.33 15.77
CA LEU A 21 -6.49 0.71 14.82
C LEU A 21 -5.38 1.75 14.66
N GLY A 22 -4.77 2.20 15.76
CA GLY A 22 -3.61 3.10 15.73
C GLY A 22 -2.40 2.46 15.04
N LEU A 23 -2.07 1.22 15.38
CA LEU A 23 -0.98 0.46 14.76
C LEU A 23 -1.18 0.36 13.25
N THR A 24 -2.36 -0.09 12.81
CA THR A 24 -2.66 -0.26 11.39
C THR A 24 -2.74 1.08 10.65
N GLY A 25 -3.19 2.16 11.31
CA GLY A 25 -3.16 3.52 10.77
C GLY A 25 -1.73 4.00 10.49
N ILE A 26 -0.79 3.76 11.41
CA ILE A 26 0.64 4.06 11.20
C ILE A 26 1.20 3.26 10.02
N MET A 27 0.87 1.96 9.93
CA MET A 27 1.32 1.14 8.81
C MET A 27 0.79 1.66 7.48
N LEU A 28 -0.51 1.98 7.39
CA LEU A 28 -1.11 2.54 6.17
C LEU A 28 -0.58 3.94 5.82
N TYR A 29 -0.13 4.71 6.80
CA TYR A 29 0.55 5.97 6.56
C TYR A 29 1.91 5.75 5.85
N ILE A 30 2.65 4.70 6.19
CA ILE A 30 3.97 4.42 5.60
C ILE A 30 3.85 3.67 4.26
N VAL A 31 2.82 2.86 4.06
CA VAL A 31 2.66 2.00 2.87
C VAL A 31 2.70 2.83 1.56
N PRO A 32 3.40 2.36 0.51
CA PRO A 32 3.45 3.03 -0.78
C PRO A 32 2.06 3.27 -1.42
N GLN A 33 2.00 4.18 -2.39
CA GLN A 33 0.80 4.34 -3.22
C GLN A 33 0.41 3.01 -3.86
N GLY A 34 -0.89 2.78 -4.07
CA GLY A 34 -1.40 1.51 -4.61
C GLY A 34 -0.70 1.07 -5.89
N ARG A 35 -0.50 2.00 -6.82
CA ARG A 35 0.21 1.75 -8.09
C ARG A 35 1.60 1.14 -7.89
N VAL A 36 2.40 1.71 -7.00
CA VAL A 36 3.76 1.21 -6.70
C VAL A 36 3.69 -0.08 -5.91
N ALA A 37 2.80 -0.16 -4.92
CA ALA A 37 2.66 -1.31 -4.05
C ALA A 37 2.34 -2.59 -4.84
N TYR A 38 1.39 -2.50 -5.78
CA TYR A 38 1.02 -3.65 -6.61
C TYR A 38 2.04 -3.94 -7.69
N TRP A 39 2.67 -2.90 -8.25
CA TRP A 39 3.69 -3.04 -9.27
C TRP A 39 4.96 -3.75 -8.76
N ALA A 40 5.40 -3.39 -7.56
CA ALA A 40 6.60 -3.92 -6.94
C ALA A 40 6.37 -5.16 -6.05
N ASP A 41 5.12 -5.64 -5.96
CA ASP A 41 4.68 -6.62 -4.94
C ASP A 41 5.18 -6.27 -3.52
N TRP A 42 4.94 -5.02 -3.12
CA TRP A 42 5.44 -4.51 -1.84
C TRP A 42 4.84 -5.26 -0.66
N ARG A 43 5.72 -5.62 0.30
CA ARG A 43 5.37 -6.32 1.53
C ARG A 43 6.08 -5.71 2.73
N LEU A 44 5.38 -5.68 3.87
CA LEU A 44 5.93 -5.32 5.17
C LEU A 44 5.43 -6.33 6.19
N LEU A 45 6.36 -6.93 6.95
CA LEU A 45 6.08 -8.04 7.87
C LEU A 45 5.35 -9.21 7.18
N GLY A 46 5.70 -9.48 5.91
CA GLY A 46 5.07 -10.53 5.09
C GLY A 46 3.71 -10.16 4.49
N LEU A 47 3.09 -9.07 4.96
CA LEU A 47 1.77 -8.61 4.52
C LEU A 47 1.86 -7.62 3.37
N SER A 48 0.99 -7.78 2.39
CA SER A 48 0.84 -6.84 1.27
C SER A 48 0.11 -5.57 1.70
N LYS A 49 0.12 -4.54 0.85
CA LYS A 49 -0.73 -3.34 1.05
C LYS A 49 -2.20 -3.69 1.25
N THR A 50 -2.72 -4.65 0.49
CA THR A 50 -4.12 -5.07 0.58
C THR A 50 -4.40 -5.74 1.91
N ASP A 51 -3.49 -6.57 2.41
CA ASP A 51 -3.66 -7.24 3.71
C ASP A 51 -3.72 -6.21 4.85
N TRP A 52 -2.79 -5.25 4.89
CA TRP A 52 -2.82 -4.15 5.86
C TRP A 52 -4.12 -3.34 5.80
N THR A 53 -4.60 -3.05 4.59
CA THR A 53 -5.86 -2.33 4.38
C THR A 53 -7.05 -3.13 4.90
N ASN A 54 -7.11 -4.43 4.59
CA ASN A 54 -8.18 -5.32 5.01
C ASN A 54 -8.22 -5.49 6.53
N ILE A 55 -7.06 -5.63 7.18
CA ILE A 55 -6.96 -5.68 8.64
C ILE A 55 -7.46 -4.38 9.26
N HIS A 56 -7.03 -3.23 8.75
CA HIS A 56 -7.46 -1.92 9.25
C HIS A 56 -8.98 -1.74 9.15
N ILE A 57 -9.59 -2.11 8.02
CA ILE A 57 -11.05 -2.01 7.82
C ILE A 57 -11.80 -2.89 8.84
N ASN A 58 -11.41 -4.16 8.99
CA ASN A 58 -12.09 -5.08 9.91
C ASN A 58 -11.93 -4.65 11.37
N ILE A 59 -10.73 -4.20 11.77
CA ILE A 59 -10.50 -3.67 13.12
C ILE A 59 -11.27 -2.36 13.34
N SER A 60 -11.38 -1.49 12.33
CA SER A 60 -12.21 -0.27 12.39
C SER A 60 -13.67 -0.60 12.63
N LEU A 61 -14.22 -1.59 11.90
CA LEU A 61 -15.59 -2.04 12.08
C LEU A 61 -15.81 -2.60 13.50
N LEU A 62 -14.91 -3.44 13.98
CA LEU A 62 -14.95 -3.95 15.36
C LEU A 62 -14.91 -2.81 16.38
N PHE A 63 -14.03 -1.82 16.18
CA PHE A 63 -13.91 -0.66 17.05
C PHE A 63 -15.21 0.17 17.07
N LEU A 64 -15.85 0.40 15.92
CA LEU A 64 -17.11 1.13 15.85
C LEU A 64 -18.25 0.39 16.58
N ILE A 65 -18.39 -0.92 16.35
CA ILE A 65 -19.41 -1.74 17.04
C ILE A 65 -19.15 -1.74 18.56
N ALA A 66 -17.91 -2.02 18.98
CA ALA A 66 -17.54 -2.05 20.38
C ALA A 66 -17.73 -0.67 21.05
N SER A 67 -17.36 0.41 20.37
CA SER A 67 -17.55 1.78 20.86
C SER A 67 -19.03 2.18 20.93
N GLY A 68 -19.87 1.70 20.01
CA GLY A 68 -21.32 1.88 20.08
C GLY A 68 -21.93 1.22 21.31
N PHE A 69 -21.59 -0.05 21.57
CA PHE A 69 -22.00 -0.73 22.81
C PHE A 69 -21.38 -0.06 24.05
N HIS A 70 -20.14 0.40 23.97
CA HIS A 70 -19.48 1.11 25.05
C HIS A 70 -20.23 2.39 25.41
N LEU A 71 -20.65 3.17 24.41
CA LEU A 71 -21.45 4.38 24.60
C LEU A 71 -22.82 4.06 25.19
N TYR A 72 -23.49 3.03 24.67
CA TYR A 72 -24.79 2.58 25.18
C TYR A 72 -24.75 2.18 26.66
N TYR A 73 -23.78 1.34 27.07
CA TYR A 73 -23.68 0.92 28.47
C TYR A 73 -23.21 2.01 29.43
N ASN A 74 -22.54 3.04 28.91
CA ASN A 74 -22.03 4.17 29.68
C ASN A 74 -22.79 5.47 29.42
N TRP A 75 -24.02 5.39 28.88
CA TRP A 75 -24.82 6.55 28.48
C TRP A 75 -25.06 7.54 29.64
N ASN A 76 -25.35 7.02 30.84
CA ASN A 76 -25.54 7.85 32.02
C ASN A 76 -24.26 8.61 32.42
N THR A 77 -23.10 7.98 32.24
CA THR A 77 -21.79 8.61 32.47
C THR A 77 -21.54 9.72 31.45
N LEU A 78 -21.86 9.48 30.18
CA LEU A 78 -21.76 10.50 29.13
C LEU A 78 -22.65 11.71 29.44
N LEU A 79 -23.92 11.46 29.76
CA LEU A 79 -24.86 12.52 30.12
C LEU A 79 -24.41 13.28 31.37
N ALA A 80 -23.70 12.63 32.30
CA ALA A 80 -23.15 13.32 33.47
C ALA A 80 -22.09 14.36 33.09
N TYR A 81 -21.28 14.14 32.04
CA TYR A 81 -20.34 15.14 31.53
C TYR A 81 -21.01 16.34 30.86
N LEU A 82 -22.25 16.18 30.39
CA LEU A 82 -23.06 17.26 29.81
C LEU A 82 -23.92 17.99 30.86
N LYS A 83 -23.91 17.54 32.12
CA LYS A 83 -24.68 18.18 33.18
C LYS A 83 -23.90 19.32 33.84
N ASN A 84 -24.59 20.41 34.12
CA ASN A 84 -24.03 21.51 34.91
C ASN A 84 -24.00 21.17 36.42
N LYS A 85 -23.49 22.09 37.26
CA LYS A 85 -23.48 21.93 38.73
C LYS A 85 -24.87 21.71 39.35
N LEU A 86 -25.93 22.12 38.65
CA LEU A 86 -27.34 21.94 39.04
C LEU A 86 -27.96 20.65 38.47
N LYS A 87 -27.15 19.74 37.89
CA LYS A 87 -27.56 18.46 37.28
C LYS A 87 -28.50 18.59 36.07
N GLN A 88 -28.62 19.77 35.47
CA GLN A 88 -29.38 20.00 34.24
C GLN A 88 -28.50 19.73 33.02
N LEU A 89 -29.07 19.13 31.96
CA LEU A 89 -28.37 18.87 30.72
C LEU A 89 -28.14 20.17 29.95
N VAL A 90 -26.89 20.54 29.72
CA VAL A 90 -26.47 21.70 28.94
C VAL A 90 -25.49 21.21 27.87
N VAL A 91 -25.99 21.02 26.65
CA VAL A 91 -25.19 20.44 25.55
C VAL A 91 -24.02 21.36 25.16
N PHE A 92 -24.23 22.68 25.15
CA PHE A 92 -23.20 23.67 24.83
C PHE A 92 -22.53 24.24 26.09
N ASN A 93 -22.02 23.36 26.96
CA ASN A 93 -21.14 23.79 28.03
C ASN A 93 -19.74 24.15 27.50
N THR A 94 -18.93 24.80 28.33
CA THR A 94 -17.58 25.25 27.95
C THR A 94 -16.71 24.09 27.48
N GLU A 95 -16.78 22.94 28.15
CA GLU A 95 -16.01 21.74 27.85
C GLU A 95 -16.38 21.15 26.48
N PHE A 96 -17.67 21.11 26.14
CA PHE A 96 -18.18 20.69 24.85
C PHE A 96 -17.75 21.66 23.74
N VAL A 97 -17.87 22.97 23.98
CA VAL A 97 -17.44 24.00 23.01
C VAL A 97 -15.94 23.90 22.74
N ILE A 98 -15.11 23.71 23.77
CA ILE A 98 -13.67 23.49 23.61
C ILE A 98 -13.42 22.21 22.79
N SER A 99 -14.05 21.09 23.15
CA SER A 99 -13.87 19.81 22.45
C SER A 99 -14.29 19.90 20.97
N LEU A 100 -15.42 20.55 20.70
CA LEU A 100 -15.92 20.80 19.35
C LEU A 100 -14.98 21.73 18.58
N SER A 101 -14.49 22.80 19.21
CA SER A 101 -13.56 23.75 18.59
C SER A 101 -12.25 23.07 18.18
N VAL A 102 -11.69 22.21 19.04
CA VAL A 102 -10.50 21.41 18.70
C VAL A 102 -10.76 20.52 17.49
N ALA A 103 -11.89 19.81 17.45
CA ALA A 103 -12.26 18.97 16.30
C ALA A 103 -12.41 19.80 15.01
N VAL A 104 -13.09 20.94 15.09
CA VAL A 104 -13.27 21.88 13.97
C VAL A 104 -11.93 22.44 13.49
N ILE A 105 -11.02 22.79 14.40
CA ILE A 105 -9.66 23.27 14.05
C ILE A 105 -8.90 22.20 13.26
N PHE A 106 -8.96 20.93 13.65
CA PHE A 106 -8.30 19.85 12.91
C PHE A 106 -8.91 19.65 11.52
N VAL A 107 -10.25 19.72 11.40
CA VAL A 107 -10.95 19.60 10.12
C VAL A 107 -10.62 20.76 9.20
N LEU A 108 -10.80 22.00 9.66
CA LEU A 108 -10.57 23.20 8.87
C LEU A 108 -9.08 23.39 8.56
N GLY A 109 -8.20 23.15 9.52
CA GLY A 109 -6.76 23.22 9.33
C GLY A 109 -6.26 22.22 8.28
N THR A 110 -6.82 21.00 8.26
CA THR A 110 -6.52 20.02 7.20
C THR A 110 -7.12 20.46 5.86
N TYR A 111 -8.38 20.91 5.84
CA TYR A 111 -9.10 21.30 4.61
C TYR A 111 -8.44 22.51 3.91
N PHE A 112 -7.98 23.49 4.67
CA PHE A 112 -7.29 24.68 4.17
C PHE A 112 -5.77 24.51 4.06
N SER A 113 -5.24 23.29 4.26
CA SER A 113 -3.81 23.00 4.14
C SER A 113 -2.92 23.89 5.03
N ILE A 114 -3.35 24.15 6.27
CA ILE A 114 -2.63 24.99 7.24
C ILE A 114 -1.64 24.14 8.04
N PRO A 115 -0.39 24.59 8.29
CA PRO A 115 0.52 23.93 9.23
C PRO A 115 -0.05 23.90 10.67
N PRO A 116 0.20 22.84 11.47
CA PRO A 116 1.02 21.66 11.17
C PRO A 116 0.27 20.55 10.41
N PHE A 117 -1.02 20.71 10.10
CA PHE A 117 -1.84 19.67 9.46
C PHE A 117 -1.30 19.32 8.06
N GLN A 118 -0.94 20.33 7.27
CA GLN A 118 -0.32 20.12 5.96
C GLN A 118 1.03 19.40 6.07
N THR A 119 1.83 19.70 7.11
CA THR A 119 3.13 19.04 7.33
C THR A 119 2.98 17.53 7.49
N VAL A 120 1.93 17.06 8.17
CA VAL A 120 1.64 15.62 8.28
C VAL A 120 1.34 15.00 6.92
N ILE A 121 0.68 15.73 6.02
CA ILE A 121 0.41 15.25 4.65
C ILE A 121 1.69 15.25 3.80
N ASP A 122 2.51 16.30 3.90
CA ASP A 122 3.75 16.42 3.13
C ASP A 122 4.76 15.33 3.50
N ILE A 123 4.86 14.97 4.77
CA ILE A 123 5.69 13.83 5.22
C ILE A 123 5.18 12.53 4.56
N ASN A 124 3.87 12.30 4.56
CA ASN A 124 3.27 11.13 3.94
C ASN A 124 3.62 11.04 2.45
N ASP A 125 3.49 12.16 1.74
CA ASP A 125 3.79 12.25 0.32
C ASP A 125 5.29 12.09 0.04
N SER A 126 6.17 12.61 0.91
CA SER A 126 7.62 12.41 0.79
C SER A 126 8.02 10.93 0.91
N ILE A 127 7.37 10.19 1.81
CA ILE A 127 7.55 8.74 1.98
C ILE A 127 7.10 8.02 0.71
N LYS A 128 5.90 8.34 0.21
CA LYS A 128 5.36 7.78 -1.05
C LYS A 128 6.25 8.06 -2.25
N ALA A 129 6.76 9.28 -2.38
CA ALA A 129 7.69 9.67 -3.46
C ALA A 129 9.03 8.94 -3.35
N ARG A 130 9.51 8.65 -2.13
CA ARG A 130 10.70 7.81 -1.94
C ARG A 130 10.46 6.40 -2.45
N HIS A 131 9.31 5.82 -2.19
CA HIS A 131 8.95 4.49 -2.70
C HIS A 131 8.90 4.44 -4.23
N GLU A 132 8.34 5.45 -4.88
CA GLU A 132 8.37 5.58 -6.35
C GLU A 132 9.79 5.62 -6.92
N ARG A 133 10.73 6.28 -6.23
CA ARG A 133 12.14 6.33 -6.66
C ARG A 133 12.88 5.01 -6.46
N VAL A 134 12.60 4.30 -5.37
CA VAL A 134 13.29 3.06 -5.02
C VAL A 134 12.76 1.87 -5.82
N TRP A 135 11.44 1.73 -5.94
CA TRP A 135 10.80 0.60 -6.61
C TRP A 135 10.28 0.94 -8.00
N GLY A 136 10.43 2.17 -8.48
CA GLY A 136 9.90 2.59 -9.76
C GLY A 136 8.37 2.70 -9.76
N SER A 137 7.85 3.23 -10.87
CA SER A 137 6.42 3.33 -11.12
C SER A 137 6.01 2.48 -12.32
N PRO A 138 4.79 1.93 -12.33
CA PRO A 138 4.26 1.31 -13.53
C PRO A 138 4.17 2.34 -14.66
N PRO A 139 4.30 1.93 -15.93
CA PRO A 139 4.25 2.84 -17.08
C PRO A 139 2.89 3.55 -17.22
N TYR A 140 1.83 2.96 -16.69
CA TYR A 140 0.50 3.55 -16.58
C TYR A 140 -0.26 2.93 -15.40
N GLY A 141 -1.41 3.51 -15.04
CA GLY A 141 -2.22 3.02 -13.92
C GLY A 141 -2.66 1.56 -14.09
N HIS A 142 -2.48 0.75 -13.06
CA HIS A 142 -2.84 -0.67 -13.03
C HIS A 142 -2.22 -1.51 -14.17
N ALA A 143 -1.00 -1.18 -14.61
CA ALA A 143 -0.29 -1.94 -15.62
C ALA A 143 -0.12 -3.42 -15.24
N GLU A 144 -0.01 -3.74 -13.94
CA GLU A 144 0.05 -5.11 -13.43
C GLU A 144 -1.21 -5.93 -13.75
N LEU A 145 -2.37 -5.28 -13.90
CA LEU A 145 -3.64 -5.93 -14.24
C LEU A 145 -3.87 -6.05 -15.74
N SER A 146 -3.02 -5.46 -16.57
CA SER A 146 -3.12 -5.59 -18.02
C SER A 146 -2.67 -6.97 -18.47
N SER A 147 -3.38 -7.56 -19.44
CA SER A 147 -2.88 -8.74 -20.15
C SER A 147 -1.56 -8.42 -20.82
N LEU A 148 -0.68 -9.42 -20.98
CA LEU A 148 0.60 -9.24 -21.67
C LEU A 148 0.40 -8.65 -23.08
N GLN A 149 -0.63 -9.10 -23.80
CA GLN A 149 -0.97 -8.56 -25.13
C GLN A 149 -1.34 -7.08 -25.08
N PHE A 150 -2.24 -6.69 -24.17
CA PHE A 150 -2.67 -5.30 -24.05
C PHE A 150 -1.52 -4.41 -23.58
N PHE A 151 -0.72 -4.91 -22.64
CA PHE A 151 0.49 -4.24 -22.17
C PHE A 151 1.47 -3.97 -23.32
N CYS A 152 1.81 -5.01 -24.10
CA CYS A 152 2.68 -4.89 -25.26
C CYS A 152 2.13 -3.89 -26.28
N LYS A 153 0.83 -3.98 -26.61
CA LYS A 153 0.18 -3.02 -27.53
C LYS A 153 0.30 -1.57 -27.03
N LYS A 154 0.08 -1.33 -25.74
CA LYS A 154 0.12 0.02 -25.14
C LYS A 154 1.55 0.57 -25.01
N MET A 155 2.53 -0.31 -24.91
CA MET A 155 3.95 0.03 -24.84
C MET A 155 4.63 -0.01 -26.23
N GLU A 156 3.86 -0.21 -27.31
CA GLU A 156 4.37 -0.34 -28.68
C GLU A 156 5.42 -1.45 -28.83
N LEU A 157 5.19 -2.59 -28.18
CA LEU A 157 6.07 -3.76 -28.18
C LEU A 157 5.43 -4.95 -28.92
N ASP A 158 6.27 -5.78 -29.54
CA ASP A 158 5.82 -7.03 -30.13
C ASP A 158 5.49 -8.09 -29.07
N ALA A 159 4.24 -8.53 -29.04
CA ALA A 159 3.74 -9.46 -28.02
C ALA A 159 4.32 -10.87 -28.19
N ASP A 160 4.60 -11.31 -29.42
CA ASP A 160 5.20 -12.62 -29.68
C ASP A 160 6.66 -12.67 -29.20
N ASN A 161 7.42 -11.61 -29.47
CA ASN A 161 8.76 -11.44 -28.97
C ASN A 161 8.78 -11.37 -27.44
N ALA A 162 7.87 -10.62 -26.82
CA ALA A 162 7.77 -10.56 -25.36
C ALA A 162 7.55 -11.95 -24.73
N VAL A 163 6.69 -12.80 -25.32
CA VAL A 163 6.51 -14.18 -24.87
C VAL A 163 7.80 -15.00 -25.01
N LYS A 164 8.49 -14.91 -26.16
CA LYS A 164 9.77 -15.60 -26.38
C LYS A 164 10.81 -15.18 -25.34
N LEU A 165 10.92 -13.89 -25.06
CA LEU A 165 11.86 -13.33 -24.09
C LEU A 165 11.57 -13.81 -22.67
N LEU A 166 10.30 -13.81 -22.25
CA LEU A 166 9.90 -14.31 -20.94
C LEU A 166 10.18 -15.82 -20.81
N ASN A 167 9.98 -16.60 -21.87
CA ASN A 167 10.31 -18.02 -21.89
C ASN A 167 11.83 -18.26 -21.80
N GLN A 168 12.66 -17.41 -22.42
CA GLN A 168 14.13 -17.48 -22.28
C GLN A 168 14.60 -17.21 -20.84
N GLN A 169 13.83 -16.46 -20.04
CA GLN A 169 14.07 -16.26 -18.62
C GLN A 169 13.57 -17.42 -17.75
N ASN A 170 13.21 -18.57 -18.35
CA ASN A 170 12.66 -19.75 -17.69
C ASN A 170 11.37 -19.49 -16.87
N LEU A 171 10.61 -18.45 -17.26
CA LEU A 171 9.32 -18.19 -16.65
C LEU A 171 8.28 -19.18 -17.18
N ARG A 172 7.39 -19.62 -16.29
CA ARG A 172 6.39 -20.66 -16.54
C ARG A 172 5.05 -20.06 -16.92
N GLU A 173 4.30 -20.83 -17.69
CA GLU A 173 2.91 -20.56 -18.08
C GLU A 173 2.68 -19.14 -18.65
N ILE A 174 3.63 -18.68 -19.46
CA ILE A 174 3.52 -17.41 -20.17
C ILE A 174 2.44 -17.51 -21.23
N SER A 175 1.48 -16.58 -21.18
CA SER A 175 0.44 -16.46 -22.19
C SER A 175 0.08 -15.00 -22.41
N LYS A 176 -0.24 -14.65 -23.65
CA LYS A 176 -0.63 -13.30 -24.07
C LYS A 176 -1.87 -12.76 -23.34
N ASN A 177 -2.79 -13.66 -22.96
CA ASN A 177 -4.04 -13.29 -22.27
C ASN A 177 -3.89 -13.16 -20.75
N LYS A 178 -2.84 -13.73 -20.14
CA LYS A 178 -2.57 -13.58 -18.71
C LYS A 178 -2.06 -12.18 -18.41
N THR A 179 -2.43 -11.68 -17.25
CA THR A 179 -1.96 -10.40 -16.74
C THR A 179 -0.50 -10.47 -16.29
N LEU A 180 0.18 -9.32 -16.27
CA LEU A 180 1.54 -9.23 -15.71
C LEU A 180 1.56 -9.73 -14.26
N LYS A 181 0.51 -9.45 -13.49
CA LYS A 181 0.33 -9.91 -12.10
C LYS A 181 0.19 -11.43 -12.00
N GLU A 182 -0.56 -12.07 -12.87
CA GLU A 182 -0.70 -13.53 -12.88
C GLU A 182 0.61 -14.21 -13.26
N ILE A 183 1.26 -13.73 -14.31
CA ILE A 183 2.59 -14.22 -14.73
C ILE A 183 3.58 -14.09 -13.57
N ALA A 184 3.61 -12.92 -12.93
CA ALA A 184 4.47 -12.64 -11.79
C ALA A 184 4.20 -13.58 -10.61
N LYS A 185 2.91 -13.78 -10.26
CA LYS A 185 2.48 -14.67 -9.18
C LYS A 185 2.89 -16.12 -9.42
N THR A 186 2.67 -16.67 -10.62
CA THR A 186 3.06 -18.05 -10.95
C THR A 186 4.57 -18.26 -10.83
N ASN A 187 5.36 -17.20 -11.01
CA ASN A 187 6.81 -17.26 -11.02
C ASN A 187 7.48 -16.71 -9.74
N GLY A 188 6.70 -16.30 -8.73
CA GLY A 188 7.23 -15.78 -7.47
C GLY A 188 8.05 -14.49 -7.61
N ILE A 189 7.73 -13.67 -8.61
CA ILE A 189 8.40 -12.40 -8.90
C ILE A 189 7.40 -11.25 -8.84
N ALA A 190 7.88 -10.00 -8.85
CA ALA A 190 7.02 -8.82 -8.94
C ALA A 190 6.57 -8.54 -10.38
N PRO A 191 5.38 -7.95 -10.62
CA PRO A 191 4.94 -7.52 -11.96
C PRO A 191 5.95 -6.61 -12.66
N GLN A 192 6.63 -5.76 -11.89
CA GLN A 192 7.73 -4.94 -12.37
C GLN A 192 8.84 -5.76 -13.03
N GLN A 193 9.21 -6.90 -12.45
CA GLN A 193 10.30 -7.72 -12.97
C GLN A 193 9.95 -8.33 -14.32
N VAL A 194 8.68 -8.73 -14.51
CA VAL A 194 8.16 -9.17 -15.82
C VAL A 194 8.37 -8.09 -16.88
N TYR A 195 8.04 -6.83 -16.57
CA TYR A 195 8.29 -5.71 -17.46
C TYR A 195 9.78 -5.47 -17.72
N LEU A 196 10.62 -5.54 -16.69
CA LEU A 196 12.06 -5.33 -16.85
C LEU A 196 12.69 -6.38 -17.77
N PHE A 197 12.23 -7.64 -17.73
CA PHE A 197 12.68 -8.67 -18.67
C PHE A 197 12.30 -8.36 -20.11
N ILE A 198 11.08 -7.87 -20.37
CA ILE A 198 10.64 -7.47 -21.71
C ILE A 198 11.48 -6.27 -22.21
N LYS A 199 11.71 -5.27 -21.34
CA LYS A 199 12.41 -4.03 -21.70
C LYS A 199 13.91 -4.23 -21.93
N ALA A 200 14.58 -5.00 -21.08
CA ALA A 200 16.02 -5.21 -21.17
C ALA A 200 16.43 -5.84 -22.51
N SER A 201 15.62 -6.77 -23.03
CA SER A 201 15.93 -7.48 -24.27
C SER A 201 15.53 -6.74 -25.55
N ASN A 202 14.58 -5.79 -25.48
CA ASN A 202 14.30 -4.90 -26.61
C ASN A 202 15.45 -3.91 -26.86
N LYS A 203 16.12 -3.41 -25.80
CA LYS A 203 17.35 -2.59 -25.96
C LYS A 203 18.51 -3.37 -26.58
N ILE A 204 18.58 -4.68 -26.35
CA ILE A 204 19.60 -5.55 -26.95
C ILE A 204 19.31 -5.77 -28.44
N SER A 205 18.04 -5.72 -28.85
CA SER A 205 17.62 -5.87 -30.25
C SER A 205 17.81 -4.57 -31.07
N GLU A 206 17.85 -3.40 -30.44
CA GLU A 206 18.13 -2.09 -31.08
C GLU A 206 19.64 -1.81 -31.28
N HIS A 207 20.55 -2.64 -30.79
CA HIS A 207 22.01 -2.48 -30.98
C HIS A 207 22.54 -3.11 -32.28
N GLN A 208 21.70 -3.24 -33.31
CA GLN A 208 22.14 -3.25 -34.70
C GLN A 208 22.12 -1.80 -35.21
N PRO A 209 23.26 -1.21 -35.63
CA PRO A 209 23.30 0.21 -35.94
C PRO A 209 22.57 0.47 -37.25
N SER A 210 21.40 1.10 -37.17
CA SER A 210 20.83 1.85 -38.28
C SER A 210 20.45 3.23 -37.79
N GLY A 211 21.00 4.24 -38.46
CA GLY A 211 21.00 5.62 -38.04
C GLY A 211 19.66 6.35 -38.14
N ASN A 212 19.69 7.57 -37.62
CA ASN A 212 18.69 8.65 -37.67
C ASN A 212 17.49 8.59 -36.70
N GLY A 213 17.74 9.13 -35.52
CA GLY A 213 17.02 10.24 -34.87
C GLY A 213 15.51 10.40 -35.05
N SER A 214 14.79 10.32 -33.93
CA SER A 214 13.92 11.41 -33.44
C SER A 214 13.50 11.13 -32.00
N GLY A 215 13.48 12.18 -31.18
CA GLY A 215 13.35 12.09 -29.73
C GLY A 215 11.96 11.66 -29.24
N LEU A 216 11.93 10.80 -28.22
CA LEU A 216 10.72 10.51 -27.45
C LEU A 216 10.66 11.42 -26.22
N MET A 217 9.64 12.28 -26.18
CA MET A 217 9.26 13.04 -24.99
C MET A 217 8.66 12.10 -23.92
N PRO A 218 8.94 12.32 -22.62
CA PRO A 218 8.27 11.59 -21.56
C PRO A 218 6.87 12.18 -21.31
N SER A 219 5.82 11.51 -21.79
CA SER A 219 4.44 11.76 -21.36
C SER A 219 4.19 11.06 -20.02
N GLY A 220 4.48 11.78 -18.94
CA GLY A 220 3.98 11.48 -17.61
C GLY A 220 3.61 12.80 -16.95
N LEU A 221 2.32 13.14 -16.93
CA LEU A 221 1.79 14.23 -16.11
C LEU A 221 1.91 13.84 -14.62
N GLY A 222 3.15 13.94 -14.12
CA GLY A 222 3.50 13.90 -12.70
C GLY A 222 3.78 15.32 -12.23
N ARG A 223 3.18 15.70 -11.10
CA ARG A 223 3.39 17.00 -10.45
C ARG A 223 4.89 17.31 -10.35
N LYS A 224 5.31 18.45 -10.88
CA LYS A 224 6.66 18.99 -10.69
C LYS A 224 6.78 19.47 -9.24
N THR A 225 7.66 18.85 -8.46
CA THR A 225 8.17 19.45 -7.22
C THR A 225 9.66 19.72 -7.41
N LEU A 226 10.03 20.99 -7.35
CA LEU A 226 11.41 21.47 -7.41
C LEU A 226 12.08 21.20 -6.05
N ALA A 227 13.03 20.26 -6.01
CA ALA A 227 14.11 20.23 -5.03
C ALA A 227 15.17 19.19 -5.45
N GLN A 228 16.28 19.68 -6.01
CA GLN A 228 17.53 18.93 -6.10
C GLN A 228 18.34 19.15 -4.81
N GLY A 229 18.92 18.08 -4.28
CA GLY A 229 19.90 18.09 -3.19
C GLY A 229 20.50 16.69 -3.02
N PRO A 230 21.83 16.53 -2.87
CA PRO A 230 22.53 15.28 -3.18
C PRO A 230 22.68 14.34 -1.97
N GLY A 231 22.76 13.04 -2.28
CA GLY A 231 23.49 12.03 -1.52
C GLY A 231 22.87 11.56 -0.19
N ASN A 232 22.46 10.29 -0.12
CA ASN A 232 23.07 9.34 0.82
C ASN A 232 22.50 7.91 0.72
N ILE A 233 23.45 6.99 0.57
CA ILE A 233 23.57 5.59 1.03
C ILE A 233 22.27 4.76 1.02
N ILE A 234 22.18 3.87 0.03
CA ILE A 234 21.15 2.85 -0.11
C ILE A 234 21.57 1.63 0.73
N LEU A 235 20.92 1.40 1.86
CA LEU A 235 20.91 0.08 2.51
C LEU A 235 19.86 -0.79 1.78
N ILE A 236 20.33 -1.60 0.84
CA ILE A 236 19.51 -2.61 0.17
C ILE A 236 19.33 -3.78 1.14
N TRP A 237 18.15 -3.89 1.76
CA TRP A 237 17.74 -5.12 2.43
C TRP A 237 17.32 -6.16 1.37
N LYS A 238 18.14 -7.20 1.18
CA LYS A 238 17.79 -8.37 0.36
C LYS A 238 17.07 -9.40 1.27
N PRO A 239 15.78 -9.71 1.07
CA PRO A 239 15.21 -10.92 1.67
C PRO A 239 15.84 -12.16 1.03
N GLY A 240 16.26 -13.10 1.89
CA GLY A 240 17.03 -14.28 1.54
C GLY A 240 16.34 -15.24 0.58
N PHE A 241 17.09 -15.65 -0.44
CA PHE A 241 16.75 -16.73 -1.35
C PHE A 241 17.12 -18.06 -0.68
N GLN A 242 16.14 -18.83 -0.20
CA GLN A 242 16.37 -20.24 0.13
C GLN A 242 16.29 -21.05 -1.15
N SER A 243 17.46 -21.50 -1.61
CA SER A 243 17.61 -22.47 -2.71
C SER A 243 16.96 -23.80 -2.33
N PHE A 244 15.80 -24.11 -2.93
CA PHE A 244 15.30 -25.48 -3.02
C PHE A 244 16.17 -26.27 -4.01
N ARG A 245 17.05 -27.12 -3.50
CA ARG A 245 17.76 -28.13 -4.29
C ARG A 245 16.99 -29.45 -4.19
N ASN A 246 16.11 -29.70 -5.16
CA ASN A 246 15.62 -31.06 -5.43
C ASN A 246 16.79 -31.90 -5.96
N LYS A 247 17.09 -33.02 -5.29
CA LYS A 247 17.86 -34.11 -5.86
C LYS A 247 17.05 -35.39 -5.71
N THR A 248 16.28 -35.72 -6.73
CA THR A 248 15.62 -37.01 -6.89
C THR A 248 16.59 -38.03 -7.52
N SER A 249 16.68 -39.18 -6.87
CA SER A 249 16.75 -40.56 -7.43
C SER A 249 17.95 -41.02 -8.27
N LYS A 250 18.59 -42.11 -7.80
CA LYS A 250 18.75 -43.43 -8.48
C LYS A 250 19.47 -44.41 -7.50
N ARG A 251 18.82 -45.50 -7.04
CA ARG A 251 19.03 -46.94 -7.43
C ARG A 251 20.51 -47.31 -7.63
N HIS A 252 21.10 -48.35 -7.02
CA HIS A 252 20.73 -49.78 -7.01
C HIS A 252 21.61 -50.57 -6.00
N ARG A 253 21.10 -51.73 -5.52
CA ARG A 253 21.75 -53.04 -5.21
C ARG A 253 23.17 -53.02 -4.61
N THR A 254 23.48 -53.71 -3.52
CA THR A 254 23.19 -55.11 -3.13
C THR A 254 23.16 -55.25 -1.61
#